data_AF-A0AA42ZG67-F1
#
_entry.id   AF-A0AA42ZG67-F1
#
_cell.length_a   1.000
_cell.length_b   1.000
_cell.length_c   1.000
_cell.angle_alpha   90.00
_cell.angle_beta   90.00
_cell.angle_gamma   90.00
#
_symmetry.space_group_name_H-M   'P 1'
#
loop_
_entity.id
_entity.type
_entity.pdbx_description
1 polymer ?
#
loop_
_entity_poly.entity_id
_entity_poly.type
_entity_poly.pdbx_seq_one_letter_code
_entity_poly.pdbx_strand_id
1 'polypeptide(L)' 'MLNTAEKAYFQALTALKRKNYPAAAEQFDKAAPFFEKDKEFGILRETTHLLVATKAELKKLEQQEAISIKESFSDG' A
#
# COMPACT_ATOMS: atom_id res chain seq x y z
N MET A 1 -23.45 9.20 13.24
CA MET A 1 -22.50 9.76 12.26
C MET A 1 -21.13 9.24 12.63
N LEU A 2 -20.37 8.68 11.69
CA LEU A 2 -18.99 8.27 11.94
C LEU A 2 -18.13 9.52 12.21
N ASN A 3 -17.21 9.42 13.17
CA ASN A 3 -16.20 10.44 13.41
C ASN A 3 -15.15 10.43 12.27
N THR A 4 -14.26 11.42 12.24
CA THR A 4 -13.27 11.54 11.15
C THR A 4 -12.34 10.34 11.04
N ALA A 5 -11.92 9.74 12.17
CA ALA A 5 -11.05 8.57 12.17
C ALA A 5 -11.78 7.30 11.69
N GLU A 6 -13.02 7.10 12.14
CA GLU A 6 -13.88 6.01 11.69
C GLU A 6 -14.19 6.11 10.19
N LYS A 7 -14.37 7.33 9.66
CA LYS A 7 -14.50 7.57 8.22
C LYS A 7 -13.22 7.19 7.47
N ALA A 8 -12.05 7.58 8.00
CA ALA A 8 -10.77 7.22 7.41
C ALA A 8 -10.57 5.70 7.41
N TYR A 9 -10.88 5.01 8.51
CA TYR A 9 -10.80 3.56 8.56
C TYR A 9 -11.74 2.88 7.56
N PHE A 10 -12.99 3.33 7.46
CA PHE A 10 -13.93 2.82 6.46
C PHE A 10 -13.44 3.05 5.01
N GLN A 11 -12.85 4.21 4.74
CA GLN A 11 -12.24 4.52 3.44
C GLN A 11 -11.04 3.62 3.15
N ALA A 12 -10.21 3.31 4.15
CA ALA A 12 -9.09 2.38 4.03
C ALA A 12 -9.57 0.97 3.63
N LEU A 13 -10.58 0.44 4.32
CA LEU A 13 -11.19 -0.86 4.01
C LEU A 13 -11.81 -0.88 2.61
N THR A 14 -12.45 0.21 2.20
CA THR A 14 -13.00 0.35 0.84
C THR A 14 -11.89 0.35 -0.22
N ALA A 15 -10.79 1.04 0.04
CA ALA A 15 -9.62 1.06 -0.83
C ALA A 15 -8.97 -0.32 -0.95
N LEU A 16 -8.86 -1.07 0.15
CA LEU A 16 -8.41 -2.48 0.14
C LEU A 16 -9.30 -3.36 -0.74
N LYS A 17 -10.63 -3.25 -0.62
CA LYS A 17 -11.58 -3.98 -1.47
C LYS A 17 -11.41 -3.67 -2.96
N ARG A 18 -11.03 -2.44 -3.28
CA ARG A 18 -10.72 -1.97 -4.65
C ARG A 18 -9.28 -2.26 -5.08
N LYS A 19 -8.48 -2.95 -4.26
CA LYS A 19 -7.05 -3.23 -4.47
C LYS A 19 -6.19 -1.98 -4.66
N ASN A 20 -6.67 -0.83 -4.18
CA ASN A 20 -5.90 0.41 -4.17
C ASN A 20 -5.11 0.51 -2.87
N TYR A 21 -4.00 -0.23 -2.82
CA TYR A 21 -3.18 -0.37 -1.61
C TYR A 21 -2.51 0.94 -1.15
N PRO A 22 -1.99 1.82 -2.04
CA PRO A 22 -1.45 3.12 -1.62
C PRO A 22 -2.52 3.98 -0.94
N ALA A 23 -3.71 4.09 -1.54
CA ALA A 23 -4.80 4.86 -0.94
C ALA A 23 -5.29 4.24 0.37
N ALA A 24 -5.25 2.90 0.50
CA ALA A 24 -5.57 2.24 1.75
C ALA A 24 -4.58 2.61 2.86
N ALA A 25 -3.27 2.55 2.58
CA ALA A 25 -2.22 2.91 3.53
C ALA A 25 -2.37 4.34 4.05
N GLU A 26 -2.57 5.31 3.15
CA GLU A 26 -2.78 6.71 3.53
C GLU A 26 -3.98 6.92 4.47
N GLN A 27 -5.07 6.19 4.24
CA GLN A 27 -6.27 6.29 5.07
C GLN A 27 -6.11 5.58 6.40
N PHE A 28 -5.36 4.48 6.46
CA PHE A 28 -4.95 3.88 7.72
C PHE A 28 -4.08 4.83 8.55
N ASP A 29 -3.12 5.54 7.94
CA ASP A 29 -2.30 6.51 8.67
C ASP A 29 -3.12 7.67 9.26
N LYS A 30 -4.16 8.12 8.53
CA LYS A 30 -5.10 9.14 9.04
C LYS A 30 -5.97 8.63 10.20
N ALA A 31 -6.30 7.34 10.20
CA ALA A 31 -7.08 6.72 11.27
C ALA A 31 -6.23 6.36 12.48
N ALA A 32 -4.91 6.17 12.30
CA ALA A 32 -4.00 5.61 13.31
C ALA A 32 -4.09 6.27 14.70
N PRO A 33 -4.11 7.61 14.85
CA PRO A 33 -4.13 8.25 16.17
C PRO A 33 -5.33 7.87 17.05
N PHE A 34 -6.42 7.38 16.45
CA PHE A 34 -7.63 6.99 17.18
C PHE A 34 -7.68 5.48 17.49
N PHE A 35 -6.90 4.67 16.79
CA PHE A 35 -6.95 3.21 16.86
C PHE A 35 -5.62 2.59 17.31
N GLU A 36 -4.69 3.36 17.91
CA GLU A 36 -3.36 2.87 18.32
C GLU A 36 -3.40 1.67 19.28
N LYS A 37 -4.46 1.56 20.10
CA LYS A 37 -4.65 0.45 21.04
C LYS A 37 -5.34 -0.77 20.44
N ASP A 38 -5.86 -0.64 19.21
CA ASP A 38 -6.56 -1.71 18.51
C ASP A 38 -5.53 -2.55 17.73
N LYS A 39 -5.35 -3.79 18.19
CA LYS A 39 -4.41 -4.73 17.60
C LYS A 39 -4.79 -5.14 16.18
N GLU A 40 -6.08 -5.29 15.90
CA GLU A 40 -6.57 -5.69 14.58
C GLU A 40 -6.31 -4.57 13.57
N PHE A 41 -6.61 -3.34 13.98
CA PHE A 41 -6.27 -2.15 13.20
C PHE A 41 -4.76 -2.07 12.92
N GLY A 42 -3.93 -2.28 13.95
CA GLY A 42 -2.47 -2.29 13.80
C GLY A 42 -2.00 -3.32 12.78
N ILE A 43 -2.50 -4.56 12.85
CA ILE A 43 -2.16 -5.61 11.89
C ILE A 43 -2.57 -5.20 10.47
N LEU A 44 -3.79 -4.70 10.27
CA LEU A 44 -4.27 -4.27 8.95
C LEU A 44 -3.43 -3.13 8.38
N ARG A 45 -3.06 -2.15 9.20
CA ARG A 45 -2.21 -1.03 8.80
C ARG A 45 -0.82 -1.52 8.37
N GLU A 46 -0.13 -2.26 9.24
CA GLU A 46 1.25 -2.72 8.99
C GLU A 46 1.31 -3.66 7.78
N THR A 47 0.36 -4.59 7.65
CA THR A 47 0.28 -5.49 6.48
C THR A 47 0.02 -4.72 5.18
N THR A 48 -0.80 -3.67 5.22
CA THR A 48 -1.04 -2.81 4.06
C THR A 48 0.22 -2.05 3.66
N HIS A 49 0.97 -1.50 4.63
CA HIS A 49 2.26 -0.84 4.39
C HIS A 49 3.29 -1.79 3.77
N LEU A 50 3.42 -3.01 4.32
CA LEU A 50 4.30 -4.04 3.78
C LEU A 50 3.93 -4.40 2.33
N LEU A 51 2.63 -4.50 2.02
CA LEU A 51 2.15 -4.79 0.67
C LEU A 51 2.47 -3.66 -0.33
N VAL A 52 2.36 -2.39 0.10
CA VAL A 52 2.75 -1.24 -0.73
C VAL A 52 4.25 -1.26 -0.99
N ALA A 53 5.06 -1.47 0.04
CA ALA A 53 6.52 -1.50 -0.08
C ALA A 53 7.01 -2.64 -0.98
N THR A 54 6.48 -3.85 -0.80
CA THR A 54 6.81 -5.01 -1.64
C THR A 54 6.42 -4.80 -3.10
N LYS A 55 5.24 -4.23 -3.38
CA LYS A 55 4.83 -3.87 -4.75
C LYS A 55 5.73 -2.82 -5.37
N ALA A 56 6.15 -1.83 -4.60
CA ALA A 56 7.09 -0.80 -5.08
C ALA A 56 8.43 -1.43 -5.46
N GLU A 57 8.93 -2.37 -4.65
CA GLU A 57 10.19 -3.06 -4.91
C GLU A 57 10.11 -4.00 -6.13
N LEU A 58 9.04 -4.80 -6.24
CA LEU A 58 8.81 -5.63 -7.42
C LEU A 58 8.79 -4.81 -8.70
N LYS A 59 8.11 -3.65 -8.69
CA LYS A 59 8.06 -2.75 -9.85
C LYS A 59 9.44 -2.23 -10.24
N LYS A 60 10.34 -1.96 -9.28
CA LYS A 60 11.71 -1.54 -9.59
C LYS A 60 12.50 -2.67 -10.25
N LEU A 61 12.37 -3.90 -9.74
CA LEU A 61 13.05 -5.07 -10.30
C LEU A 61 12.56 -5.36 -11.73
N GLU A 62 11.26 -5.31 -11.98
CA GLU A 62 10.67 -5.45 -13.32
C GLU A 62 11.22 -4.39 -14.30
N GLN A 63 11.43 -3.16 -13.84
CA GLN A 63 12.02 -2.10 -14.66
C GLN A 63 13.50 -2.34 -14.95
N GLN A 64 14.27 -2.85 -13.99
CA GLN A 64 15.68 -3.19 -14.19
C GLN A 64 15.87 -4.35 -15.18
N GLU A 65 15.06 -5.40 -15.08
CA GLU A 65 15.08 -6.51 -16.05
C GLU A 65 14.73 -6.02 -17.46
N ALA A 66 13.72 -5.16 -17.60
CA ALA A 66 13.34 -4.60 -18.89
C ALA A 66 14.44 -3.75 -19.55
N ILE A 67 15.28 -3.06 -18.75
CA ILE A 67 16.43 -2.29 -19.23
C ILE A 67 17.55 -3.23 -19.69
N SER A 68 17.89 -4.24 -18.88
CA SER A 68 18.93 -5.23 -19.16
C SER A 68 18.67 -6.03 -20.46
N ILE A 69 17.40 -6.34 -20.73
CA ILE A 69 16.97 -6.99 -21.97
C ILE A 69 17.23 -6.08 -23.18
N LYS A 70 16.85 -4.81 -23.13
CA LYS A 70 17.02 -3.89 -24.27
C LYS A 70 18.49 -3.68 -24.64
N GLU A 71 19.39 -3.58 -23.67
CA GLU A 71 20.82 -3.39 -23.94
C GLU A 71 21.40 -4.62 -24.66
N SER A 72 21.00 -5.83 -24.28
CA SER A 72 21.47 -7.08 -24.91
C SER A 72 21.01 -7.28 -26.37
N PHE A 73 19.94 -6.59 -26.81
CA PHE A 73 19.44 -6.66 -28.19
C PHE A 73 19.90 -5.49 -29.08
N SER A 74 20.62 -4.49 -28.52
CA SER A 74 21.04 -3.29 -29.25
C SER A 74 22.41 -3.43 -29.92
N ASP A 75 23.20 -4.45 -29.54
CA ASP A 75 24.57 -4.69 -30.02
C ASP A 75 24.66 -5.91 -30.99
N GLY A 76 23.57 -6.23 -31.71
CA GLY A 76 23.51 -7.32 -32.69
C GLY A 76 23.28 -6.85 -34.13
#